data_AF-A0A0C9YVZ8-F1
#
_entry.id   AF-A0A0C9YVZ8-F1
#
_cell.length_a   1.000
_cell.length_b   1.000
_cell.length_c   1.000
_cell.angle_alpha   90.00
_cell.angle_beta   90.00
_cell.angle_gamma   90.00
#
_symmetry.space_group_name_H-M   'P 1'
#
loop_
_entity.id
_entity.type
_entity.pdbx_description
1 polymer ?
#
loop_
_entity_poly.entity_id
_entity_poly.type
_entity_poly.pdbx_seq_one_letter_code
_entity_poly.pdbx_strand_id
1 'polypeptide(L)'
;SNLTISLPLNTSVVGGRVSRVQIRVPLDISFEDFFSRVCAKMDLDLADAELGYKYHNDHVRDAPHLLSDAQQLHEALECGSLLMQCAHSRQVVLEIHNLVKNVVPDNLLTTMNFASQFRELKNKLACAQHLGKHCYVNPISADHEAQDIYKLSLWAKKIFLGEATYEWPPETVSFDHVAKRCRTLGSSLSASESTSNVPAIHVHLPPTSPLPLSNHGGHHHINSSTMTSFLGHWHDDDEDEFITYPPITDVLQEMDYEMPLLNMAQYEANLLAHGIAYVNGIIGIVDNFFIDVVGMPIGVV
;
A
#
# COMPACT_ATOMS: atom_id res chain seq x y z
N SER A 1 7.84 32.98 -2.56
CA SER A 1 8.20 31.55 -2.67
C SER A 1 7.00 30.75 -3.15
N ASN A 2 7.21 29.54 -3.68
CA ASN A 2 6.11 28.65 -4.07
C ASN A 2 6.18 27.36 -3.26
N LEU A 3 5.03 26.85 -2.80
CA LEU A 3 4.90 25.53 -2.18
C LEU A 3 4.46 24.51 -3.25
N THR A 4 5.00 23.29 -3.18
CA THR A 4 4.54 22.19 -4.04
C THR A 4 3.38 21.48 -3.37
N ILE A 5 2.30 21.27 -4.11
CA ILE A 5 1.07 20.67 -3.61
C ILE A 5 0.75 19.44 -4.45
N SER A 6 0.51 18.31 -3.81
CA SER A 6 0.12 17.04 -4.44
C SER A 6 -1.39 16.84 -4.34
N LEU A 7 -2.06 16.72 -5.48
CA LEU A 7 -3.50 16.57 -5.59
C LEU A 7 -3.86 15.16 -6.08
N PRO A 8 -4.77 14.44 -5.41
CA PRO A 8 -5.29 13.18 -5.88
C PRO A 8 -6.38 13.41 -6.94
N LEU A 9 -6.26 12.72 -8.06
CA LEU A 9 -7.22 12.69 -9.16
C LEU A 9 -8.07 11.42 -9.07
N ASN A 10 -9.25 11.45 -9.71
CA ASN A 10 -10.21 10.33 -9.75
C ASN A 10 -10.74 9.93 -8.36
N THR A 11 -10.74 10.86 -7.38
CA THR A 11 -11.25 10.56 -6.03
C THR A 11 -12.77 10.38 -5.98
N SER A 12 -13.48 10.90 -6.98
CA SER A 12 -14.92 10.72 -7.18
C SER A 12 -15.27 9.37 -7.84
N VAL A 13 -14.31 8.67 -8.44
CA VAL A 13 -14.55 7.41 -9.15
C VAL A 13 -14.32 6.23 -8.22
N VAL A 14 -15.42 5.60 -7.86
CA VAL A 14 -15.48 4.37 -7.09
C VAL A 14 -14.65 3.26 -7.73
N GLY A 15 -13.61 2.79 -7.04
CA GLY A 15 -12.71 1.74 -7.56
C GLY A 15 -11.76 2.19 -8.67
N GLY A 16 -11.72 3.50 -8.98
CA GLY A 16 -10.72 4.07 -9.87
C GLY A 16 -9.34 4.06 -9.23
N ARG A 17 -8.28 3.85 -10.04
CA ARG A 17 -6.91 4.05 -9.56
C ARG A 17 -6.70 5.54 -9.29
N VAL A 18 -6.42 5.88 -8.04
CA VAL A 18 -6.08 7.25 -7.65
C VAL A 18 -4.70 7.57 -8.20
N SER A 19 -4.62 8.56 -9.10
CA SER A 19 -3.36 9.12 -9.60
C SER A 19 -3.11 10.47 -8.95
N ARG A 20 -1.85 10.89 -8.77
CA ARG A 20 -1.52 12.20 -8.17
C ARG A 20 -0.93 13.16 -9.21
N VAL A 21 -1.26 14.44 -9.10
CA VAL A 21 -0.64 15.53 -9.87
C VAL A 21 -0.06 16.56 -8.93
N GLN A 22 1.09 17.13 -9.28
CA GLN A 22 1.70 18.21 -8.49
C GLN A 22 1.46 19.58 -9.14
N ILE A 23 1.10 20.57 -8.33
CA ILE A 23 1.02 21.98 -8.71
C ILE A 23 1.92 22.83 -7.82
N ARG A 24 2.38 23.97 -8.33
CA ARG A 24 3.14 24.95 -7.55
C ARG A 24 2.28 26.16 -7.31
N VAL A 25 2.18 26.57 -6.05
CA VAL A 25 1.28 27.64 -5.62
C VAL A 25 2.06 28.72 -4.87
N PRO A 26 1.84 30.02 -5.17
CA PRO A 26 2.42 31.11 -4.40
C PRO A 26 1.96 31.08 -2.94
N LEU A 27 2.86 31.43 -2.01
CA LEU A 27 2.52 31.48 -0.58
C LEU A 27 1.50 32.59 -0.21
N ASP A 28 1.30 33.56 -1.10
CA ASP A 28 0.37 34.70 -0.94
C ASP A 28 -0.95 34.52 -1.71
N ILE A 29 -1.25 33.30 -2.16
CA ILE A 29 -2.52 33.00 -2.84
C ILE A 29 -3.72 33.22 -1.90
N SER A 30 -4.82 33.77 -2.43
CA SER A 30 -6.07 33.84 -1.67
C SER A 30 -6.71 32.46 -1.54
N PHE A 31 -7.49 32.27 -0.48
CA PHE A 31 -8.22 31.02 -0.29
C PHE A 31 -9.16 30.68 -1.46
N GLU A 32 -9.89 31.67 -1.97
CA GLU A 32 -10.83 31.46 -3.09
C GLU A 32 -10.12 30.97 -4.35
N ASP A 33 -8.98 31.58 -4.72
CA ASP A 33 -8.21 31.19 -5.90
C ASP A 33 -7.53 29.83 -5.69
N PHE A 34 -7.00 29.58 -4.49
CA PHE A 34 -6.45 28.28 -4.11
C PHE A 34 -7.50 27.17 -4.24
N PHE A 35 -8.64 27.35 -3.56
CA PHE A 35 -9.70 26.36 -3.46
C PHE A 35 -10.31 26.10 -4.84
N SER A 36 -10.56 27.16 -5.62
CA SER A 36 -11.05 27.06 -7.00
C SER A 36 -10.12 26.24 -7.89
N ARG A 37 -8.80 26.49 -7.84
CA ARG A 37 -7.81 25.75 -8.64
C ARG A 37 -7.71 24.29 -8.23
N VAL A 38 -7.75 24.01 -6.93
CA VAL A 38 -7.68 22.64 -6.40
C VAL A 38 -8.93 21.85 -6.80
N CYS A 39 -10.13 22.38 -6.57
CA CYS A 39 -11.38 21.73 -6.96
C CYS A 39 -11.47 21.52 -8.48
N ALA A 40 -11.10 22.53 -9.28
CA ALA A 40 -11.07 22.40 -10.74
C ALA A 40 -10.07 21.32 -11.23
N LYS A 41 -8.96 21.12 -10.51
CA LYS A 41 -8.00 20.05 -10.83
C LYS A 41 -8.44 18.67 -10.37
N MET A 42 -9.17 18.59 -9.27
CA MET A 42 -9.68 17.34 -8.70
C MET A 42 -11.04 16.92 -9.27
N ASP A 43 -11.64 17.74 -10.15
CA ASP A 43 -12.99 17.56 -10.71
C ASP A 43 -14.07 17.50 -9.61
N LEU A 44 -14.01 18.44 -8.67
CA LEU A 44 -14.94 18.57 -7.54
C LEU A 44 -15.85 19.79 -7.71
N ASP A 45 -17.10 19.67 -7.25
CA ASP A 45 -17.99 20.82 -7.09
C ASP A 45 -17.55 21.68 -5.90
N LEU A 46 -17.49 23.00 -6.08
CA LEU A 46 -17.08 23.95 -5.05
C LEU A 46 -18.03 23.96 -3.85
N ALA A 47 -19.32 23.68 -4.07
CA ALA A 47 -20.33 23.72 -3.02
C ALA A 47 -20.25 22.51 -2.06
N ASP A 48 -19.83 21.36 -2.59
CA ASP A 48 -19.82 20.09 -1.86
C ASP A 48 -18.40 19.66 -1.44
N ALA A 49 -17.36 20.34 -1.92
CA ALA A 49 -15.98 20.00 -1.61
C ALA A 49 -15.63 20.28 -0.15
N GLU A 50 -15.23 19.22 0.57
CA GLU A 50 -14.55 19.29 1.85
C GLU A 50 -13.10 18.83 1.63
N LEU A 51 -12.14 19.73 1.85
CA LEU A 51 -10.73 19.44 1.67
C LEU A 51 -10.00 19.37 2.99
N GLY A 52 -8.97 18.54 3.03
CA GLY A 52 -7.99 18.50 4.11
C GLY A 52 -6.59 18.42 3.55
N TYR A 53 -5.58 18.56 4.42
CA TYR A 53 -4.19 18.50 4.03
C TYR A 53 -3.33 17.71 5.02
N LYS A 54 -2.21 17.17 4.51
CA LYS A 54 -1.14 16.57 5.30
C LYS A 54 0.22 16.93 4.71
N TYR A 55 1.24 17.00 5.54
CA TYR A 55 2.63 17.00 5.13
C TYR A 55 3.18 15.58 5.09
N HIS A 56 4.23 15.38 4.30
CA HIS A 56 4.91 14.07 4.21
C HIS A 56 5.50 13.57 5.55
N ASN A 57 5.64 14.44 6.54
CA ASN A 57 6.13 14.11 7.88
C ASN A 57 5.00 13.81 8.87
N ASP A 58 3.73 14.05 8.51
CA ASP A 58 2.61 13.74 9.38
C ASP A 58 2.44 12.23 9.49
N HIS A 59 2.03 11.73 10.66
CA HIS A 59 1.84 10.30 10.83
C HIS A 59 0.75 9.79 9.89
N VAL A 60 0.98 8.65 9.24
CA VAL A 60 0.05 8.05 8.26
C VAL A 60 -1.37 7.88 8.84
N ARG A 61 -1.47 7.58 10.14
CA ARG A 61 -2.74 7.32 10.84
C ARG A 61 -3.48 8.57 11.30
N ASP A 62 -2.80 9.72 11.35
CA ASP A 62 -3.44 10.96 11.79
C ASP A 62 -4.44 11.44 10.75
N ALA A 63 -5.58 11.95 11.23
CA ALA A 63 -6.58 12.54 10.35
C ALA A 63 -5.99 13.77 9.63
N PRO A 64 -6.29 13.98 8.34
CA PRO A 64 -5.88 15.20 7.65
C PRO A 64 -6.39 16.45 8.36
N HIS A 65 -5.58 17.50 8.36
CA HIS A 65 -5.97 18.81 8.87
C HIS A 65 -7.06 19.41 7.96
N LEU A 66 -8.09 20.02 8.53
CA LEU A 66 -9.18 20.63 7.76
C LEU A 66 -8.67 21.84 6.96
N LEU A 67 -9.24 22.07 5.78
CA LEU A 67 -8.94 23.21 4.91
C LEU A 67 -10.23 23.88 4.41
N SER A 68 -11.02 24.44 5.33
CA SER A 68 -12.33 25.06 5.10
C SER A 68 -12.30 26.57 4.92
N ASP A 69 -11.23 27.25 5.34
CA ASP A 69 -11.18 28.72 5.34
C ASP A 69 -9.77 29.28 5.08
N ALA A 70 -9.72 30.62 4.95
CA ALA A 70 -8.49 31.34 4.67
C ALA A 70 -7.46 31.30 5.81
N GLN A 71 -7.89 31.17 7.06
CA GLN A 71 -6.98 31.10 8.19
C GLN A 71 -6.25 29.75 8.17
N GLN A 72 -6.99 28.65 7.96
CA GLN A 72 -6.41 27.31 7.87
C GLN A 72 -5.44 27.18 6.70
N LEU A 73 -5.75 27.79 5.55
CA LEU A 73 -4.82 27.85 4.43
C LEU A 73 -3.56 28.65 4.77
N HIS A 74 -3.71 29.80 5.43
CA HIS A 74 -2.56 30.61 5.84
C HIS A 74 -1.66 29.83 6.81
N GLU A 75 -2.22 29.19 7.83
CA GLU A 75 -1.50 28.34 8.79
C GLU A 75 -0.79 27.19 8.08
N ALA A 76 -1.46 26.53 7.12
CA ALA A 76 -0.86 25.50 6.29
C ALA A 76 0.34 26.05 5.53
N LEU A 77 0.19 27.13 4.77
CA LEU A 77 1.26 27.72 3.96
C LEU A 77 2.45 28.24 4.80
N GLU A 78 2.17 28.81 5.97
CA GLU A 78 3.19 29.25 6.93
C GLU A 78 4.00 28.06 7.45
N CYS A 79 3.32 26.99 7.90
CA CYS A 79 3.97 25.74 8.31
C CYS A 79 4.83 25.15 7.18
N GLY A 80 4.31 25.13 5.96
CA GLY A 80 5.03 24.66 4.77
C GLY A 80 6.28 25.49 4.48
N SER A 81 6.20 26.82 4.65
CA SER A 81 7.35 27.72 4.50
C SER A 81 8.44 27.44 5.54
N LEU A 82 8.06 27.21 6.81
CA LEU A 82 9.00 26.85 7.87
C LEU A 82 9.67 25.50 7.57
N LEU A 83 8.88 24.49 7.16
CA LEU A 83 9.42 23.20 6.75
C LEU A 83 10.38 23.33 5.57
N MET A 84 10.07 24.18 4.58
CA MET A 84 10.97 24.42 3.44
C MET A 84 12.29 25.07 3.84
N GLN A 85 12.29 25.93 4.87
CA GLN A 85 13.51 26.54 5.40
C GLN A 85 14.37 25.52 6.16
N CYS A 86 13.74 24.59 6.88
CA CYS A 86 14.42 23.53 7.63
C CYS A 86 14.89 22.37 6.73
N ALA A 87 14.18 22.10 5.63
CA ALA A 87 14.47 21.00 4.72
C ALA A 87 15.60 21.36 3.75
N HIS A 88 16.84 21.04 4.13
CA HIS A 88 18.01 21.30 3.28
C HIS A 88 18.09 20.43 2.01
N SER A 89 17.55 19.21 2.05
CA SER A 89 17.76 18.20 1.00
C SER A 89 16.47 17.56 0.47
N ARG A 90 15.31 17.86 1.06
CA ARG A 90 14.04 17.22 0.72
C ARG A 90 13.03 18.25 0.25
N GLN A 91 12.26 17.90 -0.77
CA GLN A 91 11.17 18.74 -1.24
C GLN A 91 9.99 18.61 -0.26
N VAL A 92 9.56 19.73 0.31
CA VAL A 92 8.32 19.78 1.10
C VAL A 92 7.14 19.78 0.15
N VAL A 93 6.23 18.83 0.37
CA VAL A 93 5.00 18.66 -0.41
C VAL A 93 3.82 18.70 0.54
N LEU A 94 2.84 19.54 0.23
CA LEU A 94 1.53 19.58 0.88
C LEU A 94 0.58 18.63 0.13
N GLU A 95 0.17 17.54 0.76
CA GLU A 95 -0.77 16.59 0.18
C GLU A 95 -2.21 17.00 0.48
N ILE A 96 -3.02 17.18 -0.57
CA ILE A 96 -4.44 17.47 -0.41
C ILE A 96 -5.23 16.16 -0.34
N HIS A 97 -6.20 16.11 0.56
CA HIS A 97 -7.13 15.00 0.72
C HIS A 97 -8.55 15.49 0.45
N ASN A 98 -9.32 14.70 -0.30
CA ASN A 98 -10.77 14.89 -0.39
C ASN A 98 -11.40 14.27 0.86
N LEU A 99 -11.96 15.11 1.72
CA LEU A 99 -12.63 14.73 2.96
C LEU A 99 -14.12 14.51 2.79
N VAL A 100 -14.68 14.86 1.63
CA VAL A 100 -16.04 14.47 1.28
C VAL A 100 -16.08 12.98 1.43
N LYS A 101 -16.73 12.52 2.50
CA LYS A 101 -17.05 11.11 2.65
C LYS A 101 -17.76 10.82 1.35
N ASN A 102 -17.22 9.89 0.57
CA ASN A 102 -18.05 9.19 -0.37
C ASN A 102 -19.13 8.55 0.52
N VAL A 103 -20.19 9.31 0.81
CA VAL A 103 -21.49 8.82 1.17
C VAL A 103 -21.92 8.22 -0.13
N VAL A 104 -21.35 7.05 -0.38
CA VAL A 104 -21.94 6.10 -1.26
C VAL A 104 -23.39 6.09 -0.79
N PRO A 105 -24.36 6.48 -1.63
CA PRO A 105 -25.73 6.15 -1.31
C PRO A 105 -25.70 4.64 -1.04
N ASP A 106 -26.03 4.22 0.17
CA ASP A 106 -25.86 2.85 0.72
C ASP A 106 -26.35 1.72 -0.20
N ASN A 107 -27.00 2.06 -1.31
CA ASN A 107 -27.47 1.21 -2.37
C ASN A 107 -26.48 0.90 -3.52
N LEU A 108 -25.32 1.56 -3.69
CA LEU A 108 -24.50 1.37 -4.92
C LEU A 108 -22.99 1.08 -4.79
N LEU A 109 -22.36 1.15 -3.61
CA LEU A 109 -21.09 0.43 -3.32
C LEU A 109 -21.37 -0.84 -2.51
N THR A 110 -22.04 -1.79 -3.13
CA THR A 110 -21.44 -2.99 -3.74
C THR A 110 -20.00 -3.41 -3.34
N THR A 111 -19.54 -3.18 -2.11
CA THR A 111 -18.79 -4.25 -1.42
C THR A 111 -19.87 -5.26 -1.03
N MET A 112 -20.42 -5.96 -2.04
CA MET A 112 -21.47 -6.94 -1.83
C MET A 112 -20.89 -7.95 -0.86
N ASN A 113 -21.28 -7.84 0.39
CA ASN A 113 -20.81 -8.75 1.41
C ASN A 113 -21.60 -10.05 1.23
N PHE A 114 -21.15 -10.86 0.26
CA PHE A 114 -21.70 -12.19 0.00
C PHE A 114 -21.05 -13.25 0.92
N ALA A 115 -20.35 -12.83 1.99
CA ALA A 115 -19.63 -13.75 2.87
C ALA A 115 -20.57 -14.74 3.58
N SER A 116 -21.82 -14.34 3.86
CA SER A 116 -22.84 -15.24 4.41
C SER A 116 -23.27 -16.29 3.38
N GLN A 117 -23.58 -15.89 2.14
CA GLN A 117 -23.90 -16.82 1.04
C GLN A 117 -22.74 -17.75 0.74
N PHE A 118 -21.50 -17.26 0.78
CA PHE A 118 -20.30 -18.06 0.55
C PHE A 118 -20.10 -19.12 1.63
N ARG A 119 -20.30 -18.76 2.91
CA ARG A 119 -20.22 -19.70 4.02
C ARG A 119 -21.30 -20.77 3.92
N GLU A 120 -22.54 -20.37 3.62
CA GLU A 120 -23.66 -21.31 3.45
C GLU A 120 -23.43 -22.24 2.25
N LEU A 121 -22.95 -21.71 1.13
CA LEU A 121 -22.64 -22.49 -0.06
C LEU A 121 -21.54 -23.54 0.22
N LYS A 122 -20.45 -23.15 0.91
CA LYS A 122 -19.41 -24.10 1.32
C LYS A 122 -19.96 -25.22 2.20
N ASN A 123 -20.82 -24.89 3.16
CA ASN A 123 -21.42 -25.89 4.04
C ASN A 123 -22.31 -26.87 3.25
N LYS A 124 -23.08 -26.39 2.27
CA LYS A 124 -23.96 -27.22 1.43
C LYS A 124 -23.20 -28.11 0.45
N LEU A 125 -22.07 -27.62 -0.08
CA LEU A 125 -21.26 -28.36 -1.05
C LEU A 125 -20.14 -29.21 -0.42
N ALA A 126 -20.05 -29.26 0.92
CA ALA A 126 -19.07 -30.08 1.61
C ALA A 126 -19.24 -31.56 1.23
N CYS A 127 -18.21 -32.14 0.61
CA CYS A 127 -18.31 -33.46 0.02
C CYS A 127 -17.84 -34.55 0.98
N ALA A 128 -18.67 -35.56 1.25
CA ALA A 128 -18.29 -36.73 2.06
C ALA A 128 -17.29 -37.65 1.34
N GLN A 129 -17.32 -37.72 0.00
CA GLN A 129 -16.42 -38.56 -0.79
C GLN A 129 -15.04 -37.90 -0.99
N HIS A 130 -14.98 -36.57 -1.02
CA HIS A 130 -13.77 -35.80 -1.25
C HIS A 130 -13.44 -34.95 -0.02
N LEU A 131 -12.71 -35.53 0.94
CA LEU A 131 -12.35 -34.87 2.20
C LEU A 131 -11.70 -33.50 1.98
N GLY A 132 -12.26 -32.48 2.64
CA GLY A 132 -11.79 -31.09 2.57
C GLY A 132 -12.09 -30.37 1.25
N LYS A 133 -12.80 -31.01 0.32
CA LYS A 133 -13.23 -30.40 -0.95
C LYS A 133 -14.72 -30.09 -0.95
N HIS A 134 -15.10 -29.17 -1.83
CA HIS A 134 -16.48 -28.82 -2.11
C HIS A 134 -16.83 -29.34 -3.48
N CYS A 135 -17.93 -30.08 -3.61
CA CYS A 135 -18.35 -30.67 -4.87
C CYS A 135 -19.80 -30.30 -5.18
N TYR A 136 -20.05 -29.99 -6.45
CA TYR A 136 -21.38 -30.03 -7.01
C TYR A 136 -21.70 -31.49 -7.37
N VAL A 137 -22.89 -31.97 -6.97
CA VAL A 137 -23.35 -33.32 -7.32
C VAL A 137 -24.37 -33.17 -8.42
N ASN A 138 -24.08 -33.73 -9.60
CA ASN A 138 -25.01 -33.69 -10.71
C ASN A 138 -26.26 -34.52 -10.35
N PRO A 139 -27.48 -33.94 -10.33
CA PRO A 139 -28.68 -34.66 -9.89
C PRO A 139 -29.07 -35.81 -10.81
N ILE A 140 -28.56 -35.85 -12.05
CA ILE A 140 -28.89 -36.88 -13.03
C ILE A 140 -27.89 -38.04 -12.96
N SER A 141 -26.59 -37.75 -12.96
CA SER A 141 -25.56 -38.80 -12.98
C SER A 141 -25.07 -39.22 -11.59
N ALA A 142 -25.38 -38.43 -10.55
CA ALA A 142 -24.81 -38.53 -9.21
C ALA A 142 -23.27 -38.37 -9.17
N ASP A 143 -22.66 -37.87 -10.25
CA ASP A 143 -21.21 -37.61 -10.28
C ASP A 143 -20.87 -36.35 -9.48
N HIS A 144 -19.72 -36.40 -8.80
CA HIS A 144 -19.19 -35.31 -8.00
C HIS A 144 -18.18 -34.48 -8.80
N GLU A 145 -18.50 -33.22 -9.09
CA GLU A 145 -17.58 -32.27 -9.72
C GLU A 145 -16.98 -31.34 -8.66
N ALA A 146 -15.67 -31.45 -8.43
CA ALA A 146 -14.97 -30.58 -7.47
C ALA A 146 -14.96 -29.12 -7.93
N GLN A 147 -15.32 -28.21 -7.03
CA GLN A 147 -15.39 -26.77 -7.27
C GLN A 147 -14.20 -26.09 -6.60
N ASP A 148 -13.52 -25.22 -7.35
CA ASP A 148 -12.45 -24.38 -6.81
C ASP A 148 -13.02 -23.16 -6.05
N ILE A 149 -12.14 -22.46 -5.33
CA ILE A 149 -12.55 -21.30 -4.52
C ILE A 149 -13.09 -20.13 -5.36
N TYR A 150 -12.64 -20.00 -6.61
CA TYR A 150 -13.06 -18.93 -7.50
C TYR A 150 -14.48 -19.18 -8.03
N LYS A 151 -14.77 -20.41 -8.48
CA LYS A 151 -16.11 -20.86 -8.88
C LYS A 151 -17.10 -20.73 -7.72
N LEU A 152 -16.70 -21.13 -6.51
CA LEU A 152 -17.53 -20.95 -5.31
C LEU A 152 -17.80 -19.48 -4.99
N SER A 153 -16.80 -18.60 -5.15
CA SER A 153 -16.96 -17.16 -4.87
C SER A 153 -17.89 -16.50 -5.89
N LEU A 154 -17.74 -16.87 -7.17
CA LEU A 154 -18.61 -16.42 -8.24
C LEU A 154 -20.04 -16.93 -8.02
N TRP A 155 -20.22 -18.19 -7.65
CA TRP A 155 -21.52 -18.78 -7.35
C TRP A 155 -22.19 -18.08 -6.16
N ALA A 156 -21.48 -17.87 -5.05
CA ALA A 156 -22.02 -17.14 -3.91
C ALA A 156 -22.43 -15.69 -4.27
N LYS A 157 -21.64 -15.01 -5.10
CA LYS A 157 -21.99 -13.69 -5.64
C LYS A 157 -23.26 -13.75 -6.49
N LYS A 158 -23.43 -14.76 -7.34
CA LYS A 158 -24.63 -14.95 -8.17
C LYS A 158 -25.87 -15.29 -7.32
N ILE A 159 -25.73 -16.05 -6.24
CA ILE A 159 -26.81 -16.28 -5.25
C ILE A 159 -27.21 -14.96 -4.60
N PHE A 160 -26.23 -14.17 -4.15
CA PHE A 160 -26.47 -12.86 -3.55
C PHE A 160 -27.25 -11.92 -4.49
N LEU A 161 -26.95 -11.97 -5.79
CA LEU A 161 -27.65 -11.21 -6.83
C LEU A 161 -29.03 -11.77 -7.20
N GLY A 162 -29.43 -12.93 -6.67
CA GLY A 162 -30.67 -13.60 -7.06
C GLY A 162 -30.65 -14.25 -8.45
N GLU A 163 -29.46 -14.43 -9.03
CA GLU A 163 -29.26 -15.01 -10.37
C GLU A 163 -28.97 -16.52 -10.34
N ALA A 164 -28.64 -17.07 -9.17
CA ALA A 164 -28.37 -18.49 -8.96
C ALA A 164 -28.97 -18.97 -7.64
N THR A 165 -29.06 -20.29 -7.47
CA THR A 165 -29.49 -20.91 -6.20
C THR A 165 -28.42 -21.89 -5.72
N TYR A 166 -28.58 -22.44 -4.52
CA TYR A 166 -27.64 -23.43 -3.99
C TYR A 166 -27.64 -24.77 -4.74
N GLU A 167 -28.73 -25.07 -5.47
CA GLU A 167 -28.90 -26.34 -6.20
C GLU A 167 -28.53 -26.20 -7.69
N TRP A 168 -28.63 -24.98 -8.21
CA TRP A 168 -28.41 -24.66 -9.61
C TRP A 168 -27.20 -23.72 -9.72
N PRO A 169 -26.00 -24.26 -10.02
CA PRO A 169 -24.83 -23.42 -10.22
C PRO A 169 -25.08 -22.44 -11.36
N PRO A 170 -24.52 -21.22 -11.30
CA PRO A 170 -24.59 -20.31 -12.42
C PRO A 170 -24.00 -20.99 -13.65
N GLU A 171 -24.60 -20.75 -14.82
CA GLU A 171 -24.00 -21.10 -16.11
C GLU A 171 -22.74 -20.27 -16.28
N THR A 172 -21.65 -20.73 -15.68
CA THR A 172 -20.35 -20.12 -15.89
C THR A 172 -19.94 -20.49 -17.29
N VAL A 173 -19.97 -19.52 -18.19
CA VAL A 173 -19.12 -19.55 -19.38
C VAL A 173 -17.73 -19.83 -18.84
N SER A 174 -17.17 -21.01 -19.12
CA SER A 174 -15.81 -21.33 -18.72
C SER A 174 -14.95 -20.19 -19.25
N PHE A 175 -14.51 -19.28 -18.37
CA PHE A 175 -13.46 -18.36 -18.73
C PHE A 175 -12.32 -19.29 -19.06
N ASP A 176 -11.96 -19.36 -20.35
CA ASP A 176 -10.76 -20.06 -20.78
C ASP A 176 -9.64 -19.43 -19.99
N HIS A 177 -9.30 -20.09 -18.88
CA HIS A 177 -8.10 -19.79 -18.13
C HIS A 177 -7.00 -20.25 -19.05
N VAL A 178 -6.62 -19.37 -19.97
CA VAL A 178 -5.42 -19.50 -20.76
C VAL A 178 -4.34 -19.63 -19.72
N ALA A 179 -3.87 -20.87 -19.51
CA ALA A 179 -2.90 -21.18 -18.48
C ALA A 179 -1.77 -20.17 -18.66
N LYS A 180 -1.58 -19.31 -17.65
CA LYS A 180 -0.60 -18.23 -17.69
C LYS A 180 0.73 -18.94 -17.90
N ARG A 181 1.22 -18.91 -19.15
CA ARG A 181 2.39 -19.68 -19.58
C ARG A 181 3.50 -19.32 -18.62
N CYS A 182 3.87 -20.26 -17.77
CA CYS A 182 4.94 -20.06 -16.80
C CYS A 182 6.14 -19.61 -17.63
N ARG A 183 6.59 -18.36 -17.44
CA ARG A 183 7.82 -17.90 -18.10
C ARG A 183 8.91 -18.77 -17.50
N THR A 184 9.29 -19.82 -18.23
CA THR A 184 10.43 -20.65 -17.93
C THR A 184 11.59 -19.68 -17.77
N LEU A 185 12.00 -19.46 -16.52
CA LEU A 185 13.24 -18.76 -16.20
C LEU A 185 14.31 -19.46 -17.00
N GLY A 186 14.92 -18.70 -17.91
CA GLY A 186 15.98 -19.17 -18.78
C GLY A 186 17.06 -19.80 -17.93
N SER A 187 17.09 -21.13 -17.93
CA SER A 187 18.27 -21.90 -17.62
C SER A 187 19.24 -21.59 -18.76
N SER A 188 20.04 -20.55 -18.55
CA SER A 188 21.25 -20.34 -19.31
C SER A 188 22.17 -21.51 -18.97
N LEU A 189 22.33 -22.43 -19.93
CA LEU A 189 23.60 -23.08 -20.23
C LEU A 189 23.44 -23.93 -21.51
N SER A 190 24.42 -23.77 -22.38
CA SER A 190 24.79 -24.65 -23.49
C SER A 190 24.21 -24.33 -24.87
N ALA A 191 25.06 -23.60 -25.60
CA ALA A 191 25.14 -23.44 -27.04
C ALA A 191 24.65 -24.64 -27.87
N SER A 192 23.83 -24.36 -28.88
CA SER A 192 23.85 -25.05 -30.17
C SER A 192 23.24 -24.11 -31.21
N GLU A 193 24.07 -23.75 -32.19
CA GLU A 193 23.68 -22.96 -33.36
C GLU A 193 22.60 -23.69 -34.16
N SER A 194 21.44 -23.07 -34.30
CA SER A 194 20.57 -23.32 -35.45
C SER A 194 19.76 -22.07 -35.76
N THR A 195 20.10 -21.49 -36.90
CA THR A 195 19.42 -20.46 -37.71
C THR A 195 17.92 -20.31 -37.43
N SER A 196 17.53 -19.21 -36.79
CA SER A 196 16.14 -18.77 -36.69
C SER A 196 15.95 -17.44 -37.43
N ASN A 197 15.18 -17.49 -38.51
CA ASN A 197 14.80 -16.36 -39.35
C ASN A 197 13.74 -15.49 -38.65
N VAL A 198 14.15 -14.65 -37.71
CA VAL A 198 13.30 -13.58 -37.16
C VAL A 198 13.82 -12.24 -37.67
N PRO A 199 12.98 -11.39 -38.31
CA PRO A 199 13.42 -10.08 -38.79
C PRO A 199 13.82 -9.18 -37.62
N ALA A 200 15.10 -8.82 -37.58
CA ALA A 200 15.67 -7.90 -36.61
C ALA A 200 15.09 -6.48 -36.80
N ILE A 201 14.33 -6.00 -35.83
CA ILE A 201 13.87 -4.61 -35.78
C ILE A 201 15.02 -3.77 -35.20
N HIS A 202 15.83 -3.19 -36.09
CA HIS A 202 16.85 -2.20 -35.72
C HIS A 202 16.20 -0.84 -35.46
N VAL A 203 16.15 -0.41 -34.21
CA VAL A 203 15.76 0.96 -33.83
C VAL A 203 17.01 1.84 -33.86
N HIS A 204 17.11 2.71 -34.88
CA HIS A 204 18.15 3.73 -34.94
C HIS A 204 17.77 4.92 -34.04
N LEU A 205 18.46 5.04 -32.90
CA LEU A 205 18.46 6.27 -32.13
C LEU A 205 19.55 7.21 -32.70
N PRO A 206 19.24 8.49 -32.96
CA PRO A 206 20.23 9.45 -33.47
C PRO A 206 21.33 9.71 -32.42
N PRO A 207 22.58 9.96 -32.86
CA PRO A 207 23.71 10.18 -31.97
C PRO A 207 23.51 11.48 -31.18
N THR A 208 23.39 11.36 -29.87
CA THR A 208 23.51 12.49 -28.94
C THR A 208 24.98 12.90 -28.86
N SER A 209 25.26 14.14 -29.25
CA SER A 209 26.58 14.75 -29.23
C SER A 209 27.19 14.73 -27.82
N PRO A 210 28.46 14.31 -27.64
CA PRO A 210 29.14 14.36 -26.35
C PRO A 210 29.57 15.80 -26.03
N LEU A 211 28.98 16.37 -24.98
CA LEU A 211 29.49 17.58 -24.34
C LEU A 211 30.69 17.23 -23.44
N PRO A 212 31.84 17.93 -23.56
CA PRO A 212 33.01 17.68 -22.74
C PRO A 212 32.88 18.43 -21.40
N LEU A 213 32.67 17.72 -20.30
CA LEU A 213 32.80 18.29 -18.96
C LEU A 213 34.12 17.83 -18.32
N SER A 214 35.05 18.79 -18.41
CA SER A 214 36.27 19.02 -17.64
C SER A 214 36.51 18.15 -16.40
N ASN A 215 37.66 17.45 -16.44
CA ASN A 215 38.41 16.98 -15.28
C ASN A 215 38.86 18.16 -14.41
N HIS A 216 38.37 18.28 -13.18
CA HIS A 216 39.11 18.94 -12.10
C HIS A 216 39.28 17.94 -10.95
N GLY A 217 40.53 17.58 -10.72
CA GLY A 217 40.97 16.66 -9.70
C GLY A 217 40.81 17.23 -8.29
N GLY A 218 40.55 16.32 -7.36
CA GLY A 218 40.42 16.60 -5.95
C GLY A 218 40.59 15.31 -5.17
N HIS A 219 41.82 14.80 -5.13
CA HIS A 219 42.23 13.75 -4.21
C HIS A 219 42.14 14.28 -2.77
N HIS A 220 41.24 13.72 -1.96
CA HIS A 220 41.46 13.58 -0.53
C HIS A 220 41.04 12.18 -0.09
N HIS A 221 42.05 11.33 0.06
CA HIS A 221 42.08 10.17 0.93
C HIS A 221 41.87 10.64 2.37
N ILE A 222 40.87 10.10 3.09
CA ILE A 222 41.03 9.58 4.46
C ILE A 222 39.98 8.46 4.67
N ASN A 223 40.48 7.31 5.12
CA ASN A 223 39.72 6.12 5.53
C ASN A 223 38.66 6.45 6.59
N SER A 224 37.44 5.95 6.40
CA SER A 224 36.53 5.69 7.53
C SER A 224 35.84 4.36 7.31
N SER A 225 35.92 3.50 8.34
CA SER A 225 35.55 2.10 8.33
C SER A 225 34.09 1.89 7.95
N THR A 226 33.88 1.05 6.94
CA THR A 226 32.60 0.62 6.42
C THR A 226 31.81 -0.16 7.46
N MET A 227 30.88 0.50 8.14
CA MET A 227 29.69 -0.19 8.66
C MET A 227 28.71 -0.38 7.51
N THR A 228 28.29 -1.63 7.34
CA THR A 228 27.30 -2.14 6.40
C THR A 228 26.06 -1.25 6.34
N SER A 229 26.03 -0.38 5.33
CA SER A 229 24.84 0.39 4.99
C SER A 229 23.95 -0.48 4.11
N PHE A 230 22.88 -1.01 4.70
CA PHE A 230 21.70 -1.51 3.98
C PHE A 230 20.99 -0.33 3.31
N LEU A 231 21.57 0.19 2.23
CA LEU A 231 20.92 1.19 1.38
C LEU A 231 20.53 0.52 0.07
N GLY A 232 19.43 -0.24 0.12
CA GLY A 232 18.76 -0.81 -1.04
C GLY A 232 17.89 0.25 -1.73
N HIS A 233 18.38 0.73 -2.87
CA HIS A 233 17.64 0.88 -4.14
C HIS A 233 16.12 1.13 -4.03
N TRP A 234 15.72 2.39 -4.25
CA TRP A 234 14.33 2.81 -4.44
C TRP A 234 13.82 2.26 -5.79
N HIS A 235 13.24 1.07 -5.78
CA HIS A 235 12.47 0.55 -6.90
C HIS A 235 10.98 0.84 -6.62
N ASP A 236 10.41 1.70 -7.46
CA ASP A 236 9.02 2.18 -7.42
C ASP A 236 8.07 1.12 -7.99
N ASP A 237 8.09 -0.10 -7.42
CA ASP A 237 7.16 -1.19 -7.75
C ASP A 237 6.21 -1.38 -6.56
N ASP A 238 4.95 -1.01 -6.75
CA ASP A 238 3.79 -1.17 -5.85
C ASP A 238 3.44 -2.65 -5.57
N GLU A 239 4.43 -3.50 -5.31
CA GLU A 239 4.21 -4.78 -4.66
C GLU A 239 4.32 -4.49 -3.16
N ASP A 240 3.25 -4.74 -2.40
CA ASP A 240 3.26 -4.68 -0.94
C ASP A 240 4.37 -5.61 -0.41
N GLU A 241 5.59 -5.09 -0.34
CA GLU A 241 6.76 -5.81 0.15
C GLU A 241 6.42 -6.19 1.58
N PHE A 242 6.29 -7.48 1.83
CA PHE A 242 5.99 -8.01 3.16
C PHE A 242 7.12 -7.56 4.10
N ILE A 243 6.93 -6.42 4.76
CA ILE A 243 7.86 -5.87 5.73
C ILE A 243 8.03 -6.94 6.81
N THR A 244 9.18 -7.61 6.78
CA THR A 244 9.51 -8.64 7.76
C THR A 244 10.08 -7.93 8.97
N TYR A 245 9.27 -7.83 10.02
CA TYR A 245 9.71 -7.22 11.27
C TYR A 245 10.64 -8.19 12.02
N PRO A 246 11.72 -7.68 12.64
CA PRO A 246 12.58 -8.53 13.46
C PRO A 246 11.80 -9.05 14.68
N PRO A 247 12.20 -10.22 15.22
CA PRO A 247 11.65 -10.74 16.46
C PRO A 247 11.96 -9.79 17.63
N ILE A 248 11.10 -9.79 18.65
CA ILE A 248 11.27 -8.90 19.80
C ILE A 248 12.56 -9.17 20.58
N THR A 249 13.03 -10.41 20.57
CA THR A 249 14.28 -10.85 21.19
C THR A 249 15.49 -10.07 20.68
N ASP A 250 15.58 -9.87 19.37
CA ASP A 250 16.72 -9.18 18.74
C ASP A 250 16.79 -7.71 19.20
N VAL A 251 15.63 -7.05 19.28
CA VAL A 251 15.53 -5.65 19.74
C VAL A 251 15.85 -5.53 21.22
N LEU A 252 15.34 -6.44 22.07
CA LEU A 252 15.67 -6.43 23.50
C LEU A 252 17.16 -6.66 23.74
N GLN A 253 17.80 -7.53 22.95
CA GLN A 253 19.24 -7.78 23.04
C GLN A 253 20.06 -6.55 22.61
N GLU A 254 19.64 -5.86 21.55
CA GLU A 254 20.26 -4.61 21.11
C GLU A 254 20.12 -3.50 22.18
N MET A 255 18.93 -3.36 22.79
CA MET A 255 18.72 -2.41 23.88
C MET A 255 19.52 -2.77 25.15
N ASP A 256 19.68 -4.06 25.45
CA ASP A 256 20.49 -4.51 26.58
C ASP A 256 21.99 -4.22 26.38
N TYR A 257 22.46 -4.30 25.13
CA TYR A 257 23.82 -3.92 24.78
C TYR A 257 24.08 -2.42 25.01
N GLU A 258 23.13 -1.56 24.63
CA GLU A 258 23.24 -0.10 24.81
C GLU A 258 22.99 0.33 26.27
N MET A 259 22.11 -0.37 26.99
CA MET A 259 21.67 0.00 28.36
C MET A 259 21.65 -1.22 29.31
N PRO A 260 22.80 -1.82 29.65
CA PRO A 260 22.87 -3.08 30.39
C PRO A 260 22.35 -2.99 31.83
N LEU A 261 22.23 -1.78 32.39
CA LEU A 261 21.67 -1.57 33.73
C LEU A 261 20.17 -1.86 33.80
N LEU A 262 19.47 -1.82 32.67
CA LEU A 262 18.03 -2.04 32.59
C LEU A 262 17.66 -3.52 32.46
N ASN A 263 18.64 -4.39 32.12
CA ASN A 263 18.46 -5.83 31.95
C ASN A 263 17.27 -6.15 31.04
N MET A 264 17.29 -5.64 29.80
CA MET A 264 16.12 -5.62 28.91
C MET A 264 15.65 -7.02 28.52
N ALA A 265 16.57 -7.99 28.47
CA ALA A 265 16.28 -9.38 28.19
C ALA A 265 15.27 -10.01 29.18
N GLN A 266 15.15 -9.48 30.41
CA GLN A 266 14.23 -10.02 31.41
C GLN A 266 12.74 -9.86 31.03
N TYR A 267 12.41 -8.91 30.15
CA TYR A 267 11.04 -8.60 29.76
C TYR A 267 10.51 -9.47 28.62
N GLU A 268 11.38 -10.22 27.93
CA GLU A 268 11.03 -11.05 26.76
C GLU A 268 9.91 -12.04 27.06
N ALA A 269 10.02 -12.79 28.16
CA ALA A 269 9.04 -13.81 28.52
C ALA A 269 7.63 -13.22 28.74
N ASN A 270 7.55 -12.02 29.33
CA ASN A 270 6.27 -11.34 29.55
C ASN A 270 5.67 -10.83 28.24
N LEU A 271 6.49 -10.31 27.33
CA LEU A 271 6.03 -9.87 26.00
C LEU A 271 5.51 -11.05 25.16
N LEU A 272 6.24 -12.17 25.17
CA LEU A 272 5.82 -13.41 24.50
C LEU A 272 4.54 -14.00 25.09
N ALA A 273 4.37 -13.96 26.42
CA ALA A 273 3.15 -14.43 27.09
C ALA A 273 1.90 -13.62 26.68
N HIS A 274 2.08 -12.38 26.21
CA HIS A 274 1.02 -11.51 25.71
C HIS A 274 0.91 -11.48 24.18
N GLY A 275 1.61 -12.40 23.48
CA GLY A 275 1.53 -12.55 22.03
C GLY A 275 2.37 -11.57 21.22
N ILE A 276 3.28 -10.84 21.87
CA ILE A 276 4.18 -9.89 21.21
C ILE A 276 5.48 -10.61 20.87
N ALA A 277 5.49 -11.31 19.74
CA ALA A 277 6.67 -12.03 19.24
C ALA A 277 7.57 -11.20 18.32
N TYR A 278 7.03 -10.15 17.71
CA TYR A 278 7.68 -9.31 16.71
C TYR A 278 7.43 -7.84 17.00
N VAL A 279 8.32 -6.96 16.51
CA VAL A 279 8.26 -5.51 16.76
C VAL A 279 6.93 -4.87 16.32
N ASN A 280 6.33 -5.33 15.22
CA ASN A 280 5.03 -4.80 14.77
C ASN A 280 3.89 -5.10 15.73
N GLY A 281 4.03 -6.10 16.62
CA GLY A 281 3.05 -6.42 17.65
C GLY A 281 2.90 -5.32 18.71
N ILE A 282 3.85 -4.39 18.80
CA ILE A 282 3.82 -3.25 19.73
C ILE A 282 2.94 -2.11 19.18
N ILE A 283 2.69 -2.07 17.87
CA ILE A 283 2.00 -0.94 17.23
C ILE A 283 0.56 -0.83 17.75
N GLY A 284 0.28 0.25 18.49
CA GLY A 284 -1.04 0.53 19.07
C GLY A 284 -1.22 0.07 20.51
N ILE A 285 -0.18 -0.49 21.13
CA ILE A 285 -0.12 -0.73 22.57
C ILE A 285 0.19 0.60 23.28
N VAL A 286 -0.58 0.90 24.33
CA VAL A 286 -0.38 2.11 25.14
C VAL A 286 0.76 1.91 26.15
N ASP A 287 1.49 2.98 26.48
CA ASP A 287 2.65 2.96 27.39
C ASP A 287 2.36 2.27 28.74
N ASN A 288 1.14 2.46 29.28
CA ASN A 288 0.70 1.84 30.53
C ASN A 288 0.74 0.30 30.48
N PHE A 289 0.61 -0.32 29.32
CA PHE A 289 0.77 -1.77 29.20
C PHE A 289 2.19 -2.21 29.55
N PHE A 290 3.21 -1.51 29.06
CA PHE A 290 4.59 -1.84 29.34
C PHE A 290 4.91 -1.66 30.83
N ILE A 291 4.34 -0.64 31.46
CA ILE A 291 4.52 -0.38 32.89
C ILE A 291 3.76 -1.39 33.74
N ASP A 292 2.45 -1.50 33.55
CA ASP A 292 1.55 -2.23 34.45
C ASP A 292 1.55 -3.74 34.21
N VAL A 293 1.75 -4.17 32.96
CA VAL A 293 1.64 -5.58 32.55
C VAL A 293 3.00 -6.21 32.33
N VAL A 294 3.89 -5.54 31.59
CA VAL A 294 5.24 -6.08 31.32
C VAL A 294 6.19 -5.86 32.50
N GLY A 295 5.95 -4.80 33.29
CA GLY A 295 6.76 -4.43 34.46
C GLY A 295 7.99 -3.58 34.11
N MET A 296 7.96 -2.87 32.98
CA MET A 296 9.03 -1.97 32.59
C MET A 296 8.98 -0.67 33.40
N PRO A 297 10.12 -0.14 33.88
CA PRO A 297 10.14 1.12 34.61
C PRO A 297 9.80 2.30 33.68
N ILE A 298 9.13 3.32 34.22
CA ILE A 298 8.63 4.49 33.46
C ILE A 298 9.72 5.21 32.66
N GLY A 299 10.99 5.16 33.11
CA GLY A 299 12.10 5.79 32.39
C GLY A 299 12.60 5.01 31.16
N VAL A 300 12.02 3.84 30.87
CA VAL A 300 12.45 2.91 29.82
C VAL A 300 11.40 2.74 28.72
N VAL A 301 10.12 2.94 29.06
CA VAL A 301 8.99 2.95 28.12
C VAL A 301 8.99 4.26 27.34
#